data_AF-A0A2E6WXC0-F1
#
_entry.id   AF-A0A2E6WXC0-F1
#
_cell.length_a   1.000
_cell.length_b   1.000
_cell.length_c   1.000
_cell.angle_alpha   90.00
_cell.angle_beta   90.00
_cell.angle_gamma   90.00
#
_symmetry.space_group_name_H-M   'P 1'
#
loop_
_entity.id
_entity.type
_entity.pdbx_description
1 polymer ?
#
loop_
_entity_poly.entity_id
_entity_poly.type
_entity_poly.pdbx_seq_one_letter_code
_entity_poly.pdbx_strand_id
1 'polypeptide(L)'
;MEAAARRAAAAELTAKQCAGFAGGYESVQKLRHDANKNIATARRLGATDTTIAKARADVRMAFDMQVAFSTPQQACNMMVGELAWATG
;
A
#
# COMPACT_ATOMS: atom_id res chain seq x y z
N MET A 1 15.06 0.59 3.26
CA MET A 1 14.59 1.39 2.10
C MET A 1 13.41 0.72 1.41
N GLU A 2 13.59 -0.45 0.82
CA GLU A 2 12.55 -1.14 0.02
C GLU A 2 11.30 -1.51 0.80
N ALA A 3 11.44 -1.97 2.05
CA ALA A 3 10.28 -2.29 2.90
C ALA A 3 9.38 -1.06 3.14
N ALA A 4 9.98 0.12 3.36
CA ALA A 4 9.23 1.36 3.51
C ALA A 4 8.58 1.78 2.17
N ALA A 5 9.29 1.64 1.05
CA ALA A 5 8.72 1.92 -0.27
C ALA A 5 7.52 0.99 -0.59
N ARG A 6 7.62 -0.31 -0.25
CA ARG A 6 6.52 -1.27 -0.42
C ARG A 6 5.34 -0.97 0.48
N ARG A 7 5.56 -0.62 1.76
CA ARG A 7 4.49 -0.19 2.68
C ARG A 7 3.77 1.05 2.17
N ALA A 8 4.53 2.03 1.65
CA ALA A 8 3.94 3.19 1.01
C ALA A 8 3.07 2.82 -0.19
N ALA A 9 3.61 2.01 -1.10
CA ALA A 9 2.89 1.54 -2.28
C ALA A 9 1.61 0.78 -1.93
N ALA A 10 1.66 -0.11 -0.93
CA ALA A 10 0.50 -0.84 -0.44
C ALA A 10 -0.55 0.10 0.17
N ALA A 11 -0.14 1.05 1.02
CA ALA A 11 -1.06 2.02 1.59
C ALA A 11 -1.74 2.90 0.53
N GLU A 12 -0.99 3.34 -0.50
CA GLU A 12 -1.55 4.09 -1.63
C GLU A 12 -2.53 3.26 -2.45
N LEU A 13 -2.19 1.99 -2.73
CA LEU A 13 -3.04 1.11 -3.50
C LEU A 13 -4.34 0.80 -2.75
N THR A 14 -4.24 0.50 -1.45
CA THR A 14 -5.40 0.26 -0.58
C THR A 14 -6.28 1.50 -0.48
N ALA A 15 -5.69 2.69 -0.34
CA ALA A 15 -6.43 3.94 -0.30
C ALA A 15 -7.24 4.19 -1.60
N LYS A 16 -6.72 3.77 -2.74
CA LYS A 16 -7.35 4.00 -4.06
C LYS A 16 -8.35 2.92 -4.46
N GLN A 17 -8.00 1.64 -4.24
CA GLN A 17 -8.76 0.49 -4.76
C GLN A 17 -9.62 -0.18 -3.70
N CYS A 18 -9.29 0.02 -2.42
CA CYS A 18 -9.90 -0.68 -1.31
C CYS A 18 -10.58 0.26 -0.31
N ALA A 19 -10.81 1.53 -0.68
CA ALA A 19 -11.43 2.53 0.18
C ALA A 19 -12.74 2.07 0.83
N GLY A 20 -13.59 1.38 0.07
CA GLY A 20 -14.86 0.84 0.56
C GLY A 20 -14.70 -0.29 1.59
N PHE A 21 -13.56 -0.99 1.58
CA PHE A 21 -13.25 -2.10 2.50
C PHE A 21 -12.37 -1.67 3.68
N ALA A 22 -11.61 -0.58 3.53
CA ALA A 22 -10.72 -0.05 4.55
C ALA A 22 -11.43 0.74 5.66
N GLY A 23 -12.74 1.01 5.54
CA GLY A 23 -13.53 1.74 6.54
C GLY A 23 -13.91 3.18 6.14
N GLY A 24 -13.87 3.52 4.85
CA GLY A 24 -14.37 4.80 4.34
C GLY A 24 -13.35 5.95 4.38
N TYR A 25 -13.85 7.19 4.32
CA TYR A 25 -13.03 8.38 4.06
C TYR A 25 -11.90 8.59 5.08
N GLU A 26 -12.17 8.45 6.38
CA GLU A 26 -11.15 8.63 7.42
C GLU A 26 -10.02 7.60 7.32
N SER A 27 -10.35 6.34 7.03
CA SER A 27 -9.37 5.30 6.80
C SER A 27 -8.51 5.58 5.57
N VAL A 28 -9.11 6.09 4.50
CA VAL A 28 -8.37 6.52 3.30
C VAL A 28 -7.41 7.68 3.63
N GLN A 29 -7.82 8.64 4.47
CA GLN A 29 -6.93 9.70 4.92
C GLN A 29 -5.75 9.17 5.75
N LYS A 30 -5.98 8.21 6.66
CA LYS A 30 -4.92 7.56 7.44
C LYS A 30 -3.96 6.79 6.53
N LEU A 31 -4.47 5.99 5.59
CA LEU A 31 -3.65 5.28 4.61
C LEU A 31 -2.79 6.24 3.78
N ARG A 32 -3.34 7.39 3.37
CA ARG A 32 -2.57 8.42 2.67
C ARG A 32 -1.48 9.02 3.57
N HIS A 33 -1.77 9.26 4.84
CA HIS A 33 -0.79 9.75 5.80
C HIS A 33 0.35 8.74 5.99
N ASP A 34 0.01 7.47 6.18
CA ASP A 34 0.99 6.38 6.35
C ASP A 34 1.84 6.17 5.11
N ALA A 35 1.23 6.27 3.92
CA ALA A 35 1.97 6.25 2.66
C ALA A 35 3.03 7.36 2.61
N ASN A 36 2.65 8.59 2.93
CA ASN A 36 3.57 9.73 2.93
C ASN A 36 4.71 9.56 3.94
N LYS A 37 4.39 9.08 5.15
CA LYS A 37 5.38 8.79 6.19
C LYS A 37 6.38 7.72 5.72
N ASN A 38 5.89 6.65 5.10
CA ASN A 38 6.72 5.58 4.58
C ASN A 38 7.57 6.02 3.37
N ILE A 39 7.06 6.89 2.49
CA ILE A 39 7.86 7.50 1.40
C ILE A 39 8.99 8.35 1.99
N ALA A 40 8.70 9.19 2.98
CA ALA A 40 9.73 10.00 3.63
C ALA A 40 10.81 9.14 4.27
N THR A 41 10.43 8.07 4.97
CA THR A 41 11.36 7.08 5.53
C THR A 41 12.17 6.39 4.43
N ALA A 42 11.53 5.93 3.35
CA ALA A 42 12.21 5.29 2.23
C ALA A 42 13.27 6.23 1.62
N ARG A 43 12.92 7.50 1.38
CA ARG A 43 13.83 8.52 0.85
C ARG A 43 15.00 8.80 1.80
N ARG A 44 14.76 8.91 3.10
CA ARG A 44 15.83 9.05 4.12
C ARG A 44 16.80 7.87 4.11
N LEU A 45 16.32 6.68 3.77
CA LEU A 45 17.12 5.47 3.64
C LEU A 45 17.77 5.33 2.26
N GLY A 46 17.64 6.33 1.37
CA GLY A 46 18.26 6.39 0.04
C GLY A 46 17.36 5.96 -1.14
N ALA A 47 16.05 5.80 -0.93
CA ALA A 47 15.14 5.44 -2.02
C ALA A 47 15.09 6.55 -3.06
N THR A 48 15.35 6.18 -4.31
CA THR A 48 15.10 7.06 -5.46
C THR A 48 13.64 6.98 -5.87
N ASP A 49 13.22 7.90 -6.72
CA ASP A 49 11.89 7.84 -7.32
C ASP A 49 11.70 6.56 -8.15
N THR A 50 12.77 6.04 -8.76
CA THR A 50 12.77 4.75 -9.46
C THR A 50 12.45 3.60 -8.49
N THR A 51 13.05 3.58 -7.31
CA THR A 51 12.77 2.56 -6.28
C THR A 51 11.30 2.62 -5.82
N ILE A 52 10.78 3.82 -5.60
CA ILE A 52 9.38 4.01 -5.18
C ILE A 52 8.42 3.60 -6.31
N ALA A 53 8.71 3.99 -7.55
CA ALA A 53 7.92 3.62 -8.72
C ALA A 53 7.91 2.10 -8.93
N LYS A 54 9.07 1.45 -8.79
CA LYS A 54 9.18 -0.02 -8.84
C LYS A 54 8.34 -0.66 -7.73
N ALA A 55 8.42 -0.17 -6.50
CA ALA A 55 7.61 -0.70 -5.40
C ALA A 55 6.11 -0.58 -5.67
N ARG A 56 5.65 0.52 -6.26
CA ARG A 56 4.25 0.70 -6.70
C ARG A 56 3.85 -0.31 -7.76
N ALA A 57 4.69 -0.52 -8.78
CA ALA A 57 4.45 -1.49 -9.83
C ALA A 57 4.40 -2.92 -9.26
N ASP A 58 5.38 -3.30 -8.44
CA ASP A 58 5.47 -4.64 -7.84
C ASP A 58 4.24 -4.93 -6.96
N VAL A 59 3.83 -3.99 -6.10
CA VAL A 59 2.63 -4.14 -5.25
C VAL A 59 1.35 -4.20 -6.10
N ARG A 60 1.25 -3.38 -7.16
CA ARG A 60 0.11 -3.41 -8.07
C ARG A 60 0.00 -4.75 -8.78
N MET A 61 1.11 -5.28 -9.31
CA MET A 61 1.14 -6.58 -9.97
C MET A 61 0.76 -7.71 -9.00
N ALA A 62 1.25 -7.67 -7.77
CA ALA A 62 0.88 -8.64 -6.74
C ALA A 62 -0.62 -8.61 -6.43
N PHE A 63 -1.19 -7.40 -6.29
CA PHE A 63 -2.62 -7.24 -6.10
C PHE A 63 -3.44 -7.74 -7.30
N ASP A 64 -3.04 -7.40 -8.53
CA ASP A 64 -3.74 -7.82 -9.74
C ASP A 64 -3.69 -9.35 -9.91
N MET A 65 -2.56 -9.99 -9.60
CA MET A 65 -2.45 -11.46 -9.50
C MET A 65 -3.42 -12.02 -8.46
N GLN A 66 -3.47 -11.42 -7.27
CA GLN A 66 -4.35 -11.88 -6.20
C GLN A 66 -5.82 -11.76 -6.61
N VAL A 67 -6.20 -10.68 -7.29
CA VAL A 67 -7.56 -10.50 -7.83
C VAL A 67 -7.87 -11.53 -8.91
N ALA A 68 -6.91 -11.88 -9.77
CA ALA A 68 -7.11 -12.88 -10.83
C ALA A 68 -7.44 -14.28 -10.27
N PHE A 69 -6.91 -14.62 -9.09
CA PHE A 69 -7.13 -15.92 -8.43
C PHE A 69 -8.13 -15.87 -7.26
N SER A 70 -8.71 -14.70 -6.97
CA SER A 70 -9.68 -14.52 -5.88
C SER A 70 -10.78 -13.52 -6.27
N THR A 71 -11.20 -12.67 -5.33
CA THR A 71 -12.11 -11.56 -5.59
C THR A 71 -11.44 -10.24 -5.21
N PRO A 72 -11.83 -9.10 -5.81
CA PRO A 72 -11.35 -7.79 -5.39
C PRO A 72 -11.52 -7.53 -3.89
N GLN A 73 -12.61 -8.00 -3.30
CA GLN A 73 -12.86 -7.88 -1.86
C GLN A 73 -11.87 -8.67 -1.01
N GLN A 74 -11.61 -9.94 -1.34
CA GLN A 74 -10.63 -10.75 -0.60
C GLN A 74 -9.21 -10.17 -0.74
N ALA A 75 -8.83 -9.74 -1.94
CA ALA A 75 -7.54 -9.10 -2.18
C ALA A 75 -7.39 -7.81 -1.35
N CYS A 76 -8.44 -6.98 -1.30
CA CYS A 76 -8.47 -5.78 -0.47
C CYS A 76 -8.41 -6.09 1.03
N ASN A 77 -9.17 -7.07 1.52
CA ASN A 77 -9.15 -7.45 2.93
C ASN A 77 -7.76 -7.92 3.37
N MET A 78 -7.05 -8.67 2.52
CA MET A 78 -5.67 -9.08 2.79
C MET A 78 -4.73 -7.87 2.89
N MET A 79 -4.79 -6.94 1.93
CA MET A 79 -3.95 -5.73 1.99
C MET A 79 -4.25 -4.85 3.20
N VAL A 80 -5.53 -4.64 3.53
CA VAL A 80 -5.94 -3.88 4.72
C VAL A 80 -5.42 -4.55 5.98
N GLY A 81 -5.53 -5.89 6.07
CA GLY A 81 -5.00 -6.68 7.17
C GLY A 81 -3.50 -6.52 7.32
N GLU A 82 -2.73 -6.73 6.26
CA GLU A 82 -1.27 -6.58 6.28
C GLU A 82 -0.84 -5.17 6.72
N LEU A 83 -1.51 -4.14 6.22
CA LEU A 83 -1.22 -2.75 6.58
C LEU A 83 -1.55 -2.46 8.05
N ALA A 84 -2.67 -2.96 8.56
CA ALA A 84 -3.07 -2.77 9.95
C ALA A 84 -2.02 -3.29 10.94
N TRP A 85 -1.35 -4.40 10.62
CA TRP A 85 -0.27 -4.96 11.44
C TRP A 85 1.10 -4.33 11.17
N ALA A 86 1.31 -3.73 9.99
CA ALA A 86 2.57 -3.08 9.62
C ALA A 86 2.72 -1.65 10.17
N THR A 87 1.64 -1.04 10.65
CA THR A 87 1.59 0.32 11.22
C THR A 87 1.65 0.36 12.76
N GLY A 88 1.92 -0.76 13.42
CA GLY A 88 2.17 -0.87 14.87
C GLY A 88 3.55 -0.41 15.30
#